data_AF-A0A1H7YF54-F1
#
_entry.id   AF-A0A1H7YF54-F1
#
_cell.length_a   1.000
_cell.length_b   1.000
_cell.length_c   1.000
_cell.angle_alpha   90.00
_cell.angle_beta   90.00
_cell.angle_gamma   90.00
#
_symmetry.space_group_name_H-M   'P 1'
#
loop_
_entity.id
_entity.type
_entity.pdbx_description
1 polymer ?
#
loop_
_entity_poly.entity_id
_entity_poly.type
_entity_poly.pdbx_seq_one_letter_code
_entity_poly.pdbx_strand_id
1 'polypeptide(L)'
;MLLGTLTVFFAACQKEDALQPLQKEAAELGKVNATNTALLANYANGFFIANEGWFGHGTGDLHFYSYSGDSLDLNVYHQQNPTGTLGTATNTLQYATIFNGKMYIVIKAGGPMVVTDANTMVESGRVATLPQNDGHAFIGIDATHGLLSAKDGVYPVTLPSLAIGTKISAVAGYTGDMLKAGSYLFVLSQTDGIVAINSSTYAWAKNFGPANLAFALGKDGAVYATNADSLIRIDPATLGRTALKLPFSVPSLWGAWRHAAITSSTQESTVYIVRNNGFAGGTQLYRYVIGNAASLTTPFITLPSGQFFYGAGAAYNKDKNELVLTTINGAFTGDTNRILIYDATTAVLKKTLTYTGWYFPAMPVFH
;
A
#
# COMPACT_ATOMS: atom_id res chain seq x y z
N MET A 1 57.21 -28.23 -47.98
CA MET A 1 55.75 -27.99 -47.92
C MET A 1 55.05 -29.35 -47.83
N LEU A 2 54.66 -29.78 -46.64
CA LEU A 2 53.45 -30.58 -46.41
C LEU A 2 53.16 -30.64 -44.91
N LEU A 3 51.91 -30.33 -44.58
CA LEU A 3 51.33 -30.19 -43.23
C LEU A 3 51.30 -31.52 -42.47
N GLY A 4 51.68 -31.48 -41.19
CA GLY A 4 51.28 -32.47 -40.19
C GLY A 4 50.15 -31.89 -39.33
N THR A 5 48.92 -32.39 -39.53
CA THR A 5 47.75 -32.05 -38.73
C THR A 5 47.77 -32.80 -37.40
N LEU A 6 47.91 -32.06 -36.30
CA LEU A 6 47.73 -32.53 -34.93
C LEU A 6 46.24 -32.41 -34.56
N THR A 7 45.55 -33.55 -34.43
CA THR A 7 44.17 -33.59 -33.97
C THR A 7 44.14 -33.57 -32.45
N VAL A 8 43.74 -32.45 -31.86
CA VAL A 8 43.48 -32.31 -30.42
C VAL A 8 42.01 -32.68 -30.16
N PHE A 9 41.79 -33.69 -29.34
CA PHE A 9 40.46 -34.02 -28.81
C PHE A 9 40.05 -32.95 -27.79
N PHE A 10 39.06 -32.13 -28.12
CA PHE A 10 38.32 -31.36 -27.12
C PHE A 10 37.24 -32.26 -26.52
N ALA A 11 37.39 -32.61 -25.24
CA ALA A 11 36.31 -33.14 -24.44
C ALA A 11 35.28 -32.03 -24.22
N ALA A 12 34.12 -32.15 -24.87
CA ALA A 12 32.97 -31.30 -24.59
C ALA A 12 32.39 -31.69 -23.22
N CYS A 13 32.56 -30.85 -22.21
CA CYS A 13 31.79 -30.95 -20.97
C CYS A 13 30.31 -30.69 -21.32
N GLN A 14 29.49 -31.74 -21.29
CA GLN A 14 28.05 -31.61 -21.26
C GLN A 14 27.65 -30.87 -19.98
N LYS A 15 26.89 -29.79 -20.15
CA LYS A 15 26.38 -28.95 -19.07
C LYS A 15 25.06 -29.54 -18.55
N GLU A 16 25.15 -30.68 -17.88
CA GLU A 16 24.06 -31.25 -17.09
C GLU A 16 24.54 -31.38 -15.65
N ASP A 17 24.10 -30.42 -14.83
CA ASP A 17 23.86 -30.48 -13.38
C ASP A 17 24.15 -29.13 -12.74
N ALA A 18 23.14 -28.26 -12.79
CA ALA A 18 23.00 -27.16 -11.84
C ALA A 18 21.51 -26.81 -11.71
N LEU A 19 20.67 -27.80 -11.37
CA LEU A 19 19.42 -27.48 -10.69
C LEU A 19 19.81 -26.95 -9.31
N GLN A 20 19.55 -25.66 -9.07
CA GLN A 20 19.84 -25.01 -7.80
C GLN A 20 19.10 -25.72 -6.65
N PRO A 21 19.61 -25.66 -5.41
CA PRO A 21 18.97 -26.29 -4.24
C PRO A 21 17.47 -25.97 -4.12
N LEU A 22 17.05 -24.77 -4.55
CA LEU A 22 15.66 -24.28 -4.57
C LEU A 22 14.72 -25.10 -5.48
N GLN A 23 15.21 -25.69 -6.57
CA GLN A 23 14.39 -26.51 -7.48
C GLN A 23 14.24 -27.96 -6.99
N LYS A 24 15.22 -28.48 -6.23
CA LYS A 24 15.12 -29.80 -5.60
C LYS A 24 14.15 -29.80 -4.41
N GLU A 25 14.12 -28.71 -3.65
CA GLU A 25 13.17 -28.54 -2.54
C GLU A 25 11.71 -28.47 -3.05
N ALA A 26 11.47 -27.77 -4.17
CA ALA A 26 10.16 -27.71 -4.82
C ALA A 26 9.71 -29.05 -5.43
N ALA A 27 10.65 -29.87 -5.94
CA ALA A 27 10.34 -31.16 -6.56
C ALA A 27 10.06 -32.29 -5.54
N GLU A 28 10.65 -32.22 -4.35
CA GLU A 28 10.42 -33.18 -3.26
C GLU A 28 9.08 -32.90 -2.53
N LEU A 29 8.70 -31.63 -2.36
CA LEU A 29 7.39 -31.23 -1.82
C LEU A 29 6.20 -31.62 -2.72
N GLY A 30 6.43 -31.83 -4.02
CA GLY A 30 5.40 -32.20 -5.00
C GLY A 30 5.00 -33.68 -5.01
N LYS A 31 5.64 -34.55 -4.21
CA LYS A 31 5.41 -36.01 -4.25
C LYS A 31 4.68 -36.60 -3.05
N VAL A 32 4.29 -35.81 -2.06
CA VAL A 32 3.52 -36.30 -0.91
C VAL A 32 2.07 -35.82 -0.98
N ASN A 33 1.17 -36.78 -1.19
CA ASN A 33 -0.30 -36.71 -1.10
C ASN A 33 -1.08 -36.06 -2.26
N ALA A 34 -1.14 -36.79 -3.38
CA ALA A 34 -2.24 -36.72 -4.34
C ALA A 34 -3.52 -37.39 -3.78
N THR A 35 -4.06 -36.82 -2.70
CA THR A 35 -5.47 -36.88 -2.30
C THR A 35 -5.72 -35.70 -1.39
N ASN A 36 -5.92 -34.52 -1.97
CA ASN A 36 -6.54 -33.40 -1.31
C ASN A 36 -7.26 -32.62 -2.39
N THR A 37 -8.59 -32.49 -2.28
CA THR A 37 -9.28 -31.31 -2.78
C THR A 37 -8.43 -30.13 -2.33
N ALA A 38 -7.70 -29.46 -3.23
CA ALA A 38 -6.86 -28.35 -2.84
C ALA A 38 -7.77 -27.36 -2.13
N LEU A 39 -7.65 -27.26 -0.80
CA LEU A 39 -8.34 -26.22 -0.06
C LEU A 39 -7.79 -24.93 -0.67
N LEU A 40 -8.62 -24.22 -1.42
CA LEU A 40 -8.35 -22.85 -1.83
C LEU A 40 -7.87 -22.12 -0.57
N ALA A 41 -6.71 -21.48 -0.67
CA ALA A 41 -6.22 -20.65 0.42
C ALA A 41 -7.33 -19.67 0.82
N ASN A 42 -7.52 -19.50 2.13
CA ASN A 42 -8.54 -18.63 2.68
C ASN A 42 -7.90 -17.51 3.48
N TYR A 43 -7.79 -16.36 2.84
CA TYR A 43 -7.21 -15.14 3.38
C TYR A 43 -8.25 -14.24 4.06
N ALA A 44 -9.43 -14.74 4.43
CA ALA A 44 -10.48 -13.93 5.07
C ALA A 44 -10.21 -13.58 6.55
N ASN A 45 -9.41 -14.39 7.26
CA ASN A 45 -9.20 -14.25 8.71
C ASN A 45 -7.82 -13.65 9.04
N GLY A 46 -7.61 -12.40 8.63
CA GLY A 46 -6.33 -11.74 8.78
C GLY A 46 -6.27 -10.39 8.08
N PHE A 47 -5.07 -9.94 7.76
CA PHE A 47 -4.83 -8.76 6.95
C PHE A 47 -3.59 -8.95 6.07
N PHE A 48 -3.49 -8.15 5.01
CA PHE A 48 -2.34 -8.19 4.12
C PHE A 48 -1.34 -7.08 4.46
N ILE A 49 -0.09 -7.29 4.11
CA ILE A 49 0.91 -6.24 3.98
C ILE A 49 1.30 -6.17 2.50
N ALA A 50 0.99 -5.07 1.85
CA ALA A 50 1.53 -4.72 0.55
C ALA A 50 3.01 -4.32 0.71
N ASN A 51 3.92 -4.98 0.00
CA ASN A 51 5.35 -4.69 0.05
C ASN A 51 5.79 -4.07 -1.26
N GLU A 52 6.61 -3.01 -1.18
CA GLU A 52 7.08 -2.27 -2.35
C GLU A 52 7.93 -3.12 -3.29
N GLY A 53 8.73 -4.02 -2.71
CA GLY A 53 9.83 -4.69 -3.39
C GLY A 53 11.06 -3.81 -3.47
N TRP A 54 12.11 -4.33 -4.10
CA TRP A 54 13.39 -3.65 -4.20
C TRP A 54 13.60 -3.14 -5.62
N PHE A 55 13.36 -1.83 -5.82
CA PHE A 55 13.57 -1.18 -7.11
C PHE A 55 15.00 -1.43 -7.62
N GLY A 56 15.12 -1.88 -8.87
CA GLY A 56 16.34 -2.37 -9.51
C GLY A 56 16.58 -3.89 -9.38
N HIS A 57 15.82 -4.58 -8.52
CA HIS A 57 16.01 -6.00 -8.21
C HIS A 57 14.75 -6.84 -8.37
N GLY A 58 13.57 -6.30 -8.04
CA GLY A 58 12.29 -7.01 -8.16
C GLY A 58 11.10 -6.17 -7.70
N THR A 59 9.94 -6.40 -8.33
CA THR A 59 8.64 -5.90 -7.84
C THR A 59 8.24 -6.64 -6.57
N GLY A 60 7.55 -5.95 -5.67
CA GLY A 60 7.01 -6.54 -4.44
C GLY A 60 5.75 -7.38 -4.63
N ASP A 61 5.27 -7.92 -3.52
CA ASP A 61 4.11 -8.81 -3.41
C ASP A 61 3.35 -8.47 -2.10
N LEU A 62 2.23 -9.13 -1.87
CA LEU A 62 1.49 -9.12 -0.63
C LEU A 62 1.96 -10.25 0.29
N HIS A 63 2.15 -9.92 1.57
CA HIS A 63 2.19 -10.89 2.66
C HIS A 63 0.80 -10.97 3.31
N PHE A 64 0.46 -12.10 3.90
CA PHE A 64 -0.78 -12.25 4.67
C PHE A 64 -0.49 -12.64 6.12
N TYR A 65 -0.95 -11.84 7.06
CA TYR A 65 -0.90 -12.16 8.48
C TYR A 65 -2.21 -12.86 8.89
N SER A 66 -2.10 -14.15 9.25
CA SER A 66 -3.22 -14.98 9.69
C SER A 66 -3.50 -14.80 11.17
N TYR A 67 -4.75 -14.52 11.53
CA TYR A 67 -5.16 -14.45 12.94
C TYR A 67 -5.25 -15.82 13.62
N SER A 68 -5.63 -16.87 12.88
CA SER A 68 -5.75 -18.21 13.44
C SER A 68 -4.38 -18.87 13.66
N GLY A 69 -3.46 -18.63 12.73
CA GLY A 69 -2.10 -19.18 12.79
C GLY A 69 -1.11 -18.30 13.55
N ASP A 70 -1.45 -17.02 13.77
CA ASP A 70 -0.50 -16.00 14.25
C ASP A 70 0.81 -16.02 13.43
N SER A 71 0.65 -16.18 12.12
CA SER A 71 1.72 -16.47 11.16
C SER A 71 1.66 -15.49 10.00
N LEU A 72 2.81 -15.32 9.32
CA LEU A 72 2.93 -14.49 8.13
C LEU A 72 3.22 -15.38 6.92
N ASP A 73 2.28 -15.45 5.99
CA ASP A 73 2.46 -16.11 4.71
C ASP A 73 3.05 -15.13 3.71
N LEU A 74 4.19 -15.47 3.12
CA LEU A 74 4.93 -14.57 2.23
C LEU A 74 4.55 -14.75 0.76
N ASN A 75 4.53 -13.67 -0.01
CA ASN A 75 4.30 -13.63 -1.45
C ASN A 75 3.01 -14.34 -1.91
N VAL A 76 1.89 -14.02 -1.26
CA VAL A 76 0.63 -14.77 -1.44
C VAL A 76 0.02 -14.58 -2.83
N TYR A 77 0.34 -13.50 -3.56
CA TYR A 77 -0.08 -13.42 -4.96
C TYR A 77 0.65 -14.47 -5.79
N HIS A 78 1.99 -14.58 -5.71
CA HIS A 78 2.74 -15.57 -6.51
C HIS A 78 2.42 -17.01 -6.10
N GLN A 79 2.11 -17.28 -4.82
CA GLN A 79 1.66 -18.60 -4.40
C GLN A 79 0.38 -19.04 -5.14
N GLN A 80 -0.58 -18.11 -5.31
CA GLN A 80 -1.88 -18.41 -5.91
C GLN A 80 -1.92 -18.19 -7.43
N ASN A 81 -0.92 -17.49 -7.98
CA ASN A 81 -0.77 -17.21 -9.40
C ASN A 81 0.67 -17.52 -9.86
N PRO A 82 1.09 -18.80 -9.92
CA PRO A 82 2.50 -19.16 -10.11
C PRO A 82 3.12 -18.68 -11.43
N THR A 83 2.28 -18.44 -12.44
CA THR A 83 2.70 -17.91 -13.75
C THR A 83 2.45 -16.42 -13.90
N GLY A 84 1.80 -15.79 -12.92
CA GLY A 84 1.48 -14.36 -12.91
C GLY A 84 2.65 -13.54 -12.40
N THR A 85 2.73 -12.28 -12.83
CA THR A 85 3.68 -11.31 -12.29
C THR A 85 2.98 -9.99 -11.95
N LEU A 86 3.35 -9.38 -10.83
CA LEU A 86 2.92 -8.03 -10.48
C LEU A 86 3.77 -6.95 -11.18
N GLY A 87 4.94 -7.29 -11.73
CA GLY A 87 5.80 -6.29 -12.37
C GLY A 87 7.21 -6.81 -12.62
N THR A 88 8.10 -5.88 -12.97
CA THR A 88 9.51 -6.14 -13.24
C THR A 88 10.39 -5.53 -12.15
N ALA A 89 11.71 -5.67 -12.28
CA ALA A 89 12.67 -5.08 -11.36
C ALA A 89 12.57 -3.54 -11.25
N THR A 90 11.96 -2.85 -12.22
CA THR A 90 11.82 -1.39 -12.23
C THR A 90 10.42 -0.92 -11.85
N ASN A 91 9.57 -1.79 -11.32
CA ASN A 91 8.25 -1.41 -10.80
C ASN A 91 8.18 -1.65 -9.30
N THR A 92 7.22 -1.00 -8.64
CA THR A 92 7.11 -1.01 -7.17
C THR A 92 5.65 -1.00 -6.76
N LEU A 93 5.27 -1.82 -5.79
CA LEU A 93 3.90 -1.94 -5.29
C LEU A 93 3.70 -0.95 -4.13
N GLN A 94 3.08 0.19 -4.39
CA GLN A 94 2.90 1.24 -3.38
C GLN A 94 1.48 1.34 -2.83
N TYR A 95 0.52 0.66 -3.46
CA TYR A 95 -0.86 0.75 -3.07
C TYR A 95 -1.62 -0.54 -3.33
N ALA A 96 -2.42 -0.94 -2.35
CA ALA A 96 -3.43 -1.96 -2.52
C ALA A 96 -4.65 -1.67 -1.65
N THR A 97 -5.83 -2.08 -2.10
CA THR A 97 -7.07 -1.91 -1.36
C THR A 97 -8.05 -3.04 -1.65
N ILE A 98 -8.90 -3.36 -0.67
CA ILE A 98 -10.00 -4.31 -0.86
C ILE A 98 -11.29 -3.52 -1.10
N PHE A 99 -12.01 -3.85 -2.16
CA PHE A 99 -13.31 -3.29 -2.48
C PHE A 99 -14.20 -4.35 -3.14
N ASN A 100 -15.45 -4.49 -2.68
CA ASN A 100 -16.41 -5.49 -3.17
C ASN A 100 -15.84 -6.91 -3.29
N GLY A 101 -15.10 -7.35 -2.27
CA GLY A 101 -14.51 -8.70 -2.21
C GLY A 101 -13.33 -8.92 -3.17
N LYS A 102 -12.82 -7.86 -3.80
CA LYS A 102 -11.65 -7.91 -4.68
C LYS A 102 -10.50 -7.08 -4.11
N MET A 103 -9.28 -7.59 -4.25
CA MET A 103 -8.06 -6.88 -3.94
C MET A 103 -7.58 -6.19 -5.23
N TYR A 104 -7.44 -4.87 -5.19
CA TYR A 104 -6.90 -4.04 -6.26
C TYR A 104 -5.47 -3.67 -5.90
N ILE A 105 -4.51 -4.12 -6.71
CA ILE A 105 -3.07 -3.97 -6.48
C ILE A 105 -2.54 -3.03 -7.56
N VAL A 106 -2.03 -1.86 -7.17
CA VAL A 106 -1.52 -0.84 -8.11
C VAL A 106 0.00 -0.81 -8.04
N ILE A 107 0.63 -1.02 -9.20
CA ILE A 107 2.08 -1.11 -9.33
C ILE A 107 2.57 0.12 -10.09
N LYS A 108 3.35 0.99 -9.42
CA LYS A 108 3.82 2.26 -10.00
C LYS A 108 4.98 2.07 -10.98
N ALA A 109 5.38 3.17 -11.61
CA ALA A 109 6.55 3.25 -12.49
C ALA A 109 6.50 2.28 -13.68
N GLY A 110 5.34 2.22 -14.35
CA GLY A 110 5.11 1.39 -15.53
C GLY A 110 4.56 -0.01 -15.26
N GLY A 111 4.17 -0.28 -14.02
CA GLY A 111 3.50 -1.51 -13.64
C GLY A 111 2.00 -1.52 -13.98
N PRO A 112 1.37 -2.71 -13.91
CA PRO A 112 -0.06 -2.89 -14.11
C PRO A 112 -0.88 -2.50 -12.87
N MET A 113 -2.20 -2.47 -13.04
CA MET A 113 -3.13 -2.74 -11.94
C MET A 113 -3.60 -4.19 -12.05
N VAL A 114 -3.49 -4.96 -10.98
CA VAL A 114 -3.89 -6.37 -10.90
C VAL A 114 -5.04 -6.49 -9.91
N VAL A 115 -6.06 -7.28 -10.26
CA VAL A 115 -7.26 -7.48 -9.43
C VAL A 115 -7.41 -8.95 -9.12
N THR A 116 -7.39 -9.32 -7.84
CA THR A 116 -7.60 -10.69 -7.39
C THR A 116 -8.90 -10.81 -6.60
N ASP A 117 -9.38 -12.03 -6.42
CA ASP A 117 -10.27 -12.32 -5.31
C ASP A 117 -9.58 -12.01 -3.98
N ALA A 118 -10.24 -11.31 -3.05
CA ALA A 118 -9.61 -10.93 -1.79
C ALA A 118 -9.42 -12.11 -0.81
N ASN A 119 -10.19 -13.19 -0.97
CA ASN A 119 -10.12 -14.34 -0.08
C ASN A 119 -9.22 -15.44 -0.63
N THR A 120 -9.13 -15.61 -1.94
CA THR A 120 -8.29 -16.66 -2.56
C THR A 120 -7.01 -16.13 -3.18
N MET A 121 -6.88 -14.81 -3.36
CA MET A 121 -5.77 -14.15 -4.06
C MET A 121 -5.57 -14.60 -5.53
N VAL A 122 -6.50 -15.35 -6.12
CA VAL A 122 -6.47 -15.71 -7.54
C VAL A 122 -6.81 -14.49 -8.39
N GLU A 123 -5.96 -14.19 -9.38
CA GLU A 123 -6.16 -13.09 -10.33
C GLU A 123 -7.47 -13.27 -11.12
N SER A 124 -8.22 -12.18 -11.18
CA SER A 124 -9.54 -12.11 -11.83
C SER A 124 -9.65 -10.99 -12.86
N GLY A 125 -8.67 -10.09 -12.90
CA GLY A 125 -8.61 -9.01 -13.88
C GLY A 125 -7.28 -8.27 -13.81
N ARG A 126 -6.95 -7.58 -14.90
CA ARG A 126 -5.71 -6.82 -15.04
C ARG A 126 -5.88 -5.67 -16.02
N VAL A 127 -5.27 -4.53 -15.68
CA VAL A 127 -4.96 -3.47 -16.63
C VAL A 127 -3.46 -3.43 -16.82
N ALA A 128 -2.98 -3.90 -17.97
CA ALA A 128 -1.55 -4.10 -18.22
C ALA A 128 -0.76 -2.79 -18.32
N THR A 129 -1.39 -1.72 -18.82
CA THR A 129 -0.76 -0.40 -18.99
C THR A 129 -1.66 0.66 -18.39
N LEU A 130 -1.15 1.34 -17.37
CA LEU A 130 -1.88 2.41 -16.69
C LEU A 130 -1.66 3.75 -17.41
N PRO A 131 -2.58 4.74 -17.23
CA PRO A 131 -2.41 6.06 -17.79
C PRO A 131 -1.08 6.70 -17.42
N GLN A 132 -0.44 7.36 -18.40
CA GLN A 132 0.91 7.93 -18.28
C GLN A 132 1.99 6.92 -17.84
N ASN A 133 1.70 5.62 -17.95
CA ASN A 133 2.57 4.55 -17.49
C ASN A 133 2.97 4.68 -16.01
N ASP A 134 2.12 5.27 -15.17
CA ASP A 134 2.44 5.50 -13.75
C ASP A 134 1.15 5.74 -12.94
N GLY A 135 0.53 4.64 -12.47
CA GLY A 135 -0.63 4.68 -11.57
C GLY A 135 -0.21 4.68 -10.10
N HIS A 136 -1.04 5.27 -9.24
CA HIS A 136 -0.73 5.48 -7.82
C HIS A 136 -1.74 4.79 -6.90
N ALA A 137 -2.99 5.25 -6.84
CA ALA A 137 -4.00 4.72 -5.93
C ALA A 137 -5.30 4.37 -6.66
N PHE A 138 -6.04 3.41 -6.12
CA PHE A 138 -7.38 3.04 -6.58
C PHE A 138 -8.39 3.20 -5.44
N ILE A 139 -9.58 3.73 -5.74
CA ILE A 139 -10.73 3.64 -4.83
C ILE A 139 -11.96 3.11 -5.57
N GLY A 140 -12.74 2.28 -4.89
CA GLY A 140 -14.10 1.94 -5.33
C GLY A 140 -15.08 3.04 -4.93
N ILE A 141 -15.99 3.40 -5.83
CA ILE A 141 -17.05 4.39 -5.59
C ILE A 141 -18.38 3.70 -5.31
N ASP A 142 -18.72 2.73 -6.16
CA ASP A 142 -19.90 1.86 -6.05
C ASP A 142 -19.63 0.53 -6.79
N ALA A 143 -20.65 -0.33 -6.94
CA ALA A 143 -20.51 -1.63 -7.57
C ALA A 143 -20.01 -1.60 -9.03
N THR A 144 -20.15 -0.48 -9.72
CA THR A 144 -19.89 -0.30 -11.15
C THR A 144 -18.84 0.76 -11.47
N HIS A 145 -18.42 1.56 -10.48
CA HIS A 145 -17.48 2.66 -10.67
C HIS A 145 -16.35 2.63 -9.64
N GLY A 146 -15.13 2.87 -10.11
CA GLY A 146 -13.94 3.17 -9.32
C GLY A 146 -13.18 4.35 -9.92
N LEU A 147 -12.13 4.80 -9.23
CA LEU A 147 -11.19 5.80 -9.72
C LEU A 147 -9.76 5.31 -9.56
N LEU A 148 -8.92 5.61 -10.55
CA LEU A 148 -7.47 5.41 -10.53
C LEU A 148 -6.78 6.77 -10.60
N SER A 149 -5.94 7.08 -9.62
CA SER A 149 -5.02 8.21 -9.70
C SER A 149 -3.72 7.80 -10.41
N ALA A 150 -3.12 8.76 -11.10
CA ALA A 150 -1.93 8.56 -11.91
C ALA A 150 -1.03 9.80 -11.88
N LYS A 151 0.07 9.72 -12.63
CA LYS A 151 1.07 10.78 -12.77
C LYS A 151 0.54 12.14 -13.24
N ASP A 152 -0.61 12.20 -13.91
CA ASP A 152 -1.14 13.44 -14.49
C ASP A 152 -2.60 13.79 -14.13
N GLY A 153 -3.22 13.04 -13.21
CA GLY A 153 -4.58 13.29 -12.74
C GLY A 153 -5.30 12.00 -12.31
N VAL A 154 -6.62 11.99 -12.50
CA VAL A 154 -7.51 10.89 -12.11
C VAL A 154 -8.32 10.38 -13.29
N TYR A 155 -8.49 9.07 -13.37
CA TYR A 155 -9.21 8.37 -14.43
C TYR A 155 -10.34 7.52 -13.84
N PRO A 156 -11.57 7.61 -14.37
CA PRO A 156 -12.65 6.70 -14.01
C PRO A 156 -12.33 5.27 -14.44
N VAL A 157 -12.76 4.29 -13.66
CA VAL A 157 -12.64 2.86 -13.95
C VAL A 157 -14.03 2.24 -13.89
N THR A 158 -14.47 1.62 -14.99
CA THR A 158 -15.70 0.83 -15.01
C THR A 158 -15.47 -0.54 -14.36
N LEU A 159 -16.34 -0.95 -13.44
CA LEU A 159 -16.28 -2.24 -12.76
C LEU A 159 -17.43 -3.15 -13.23
N PRO A 160 -17.21 -4.48 -13.33
CA PRO A 160 -15.96 -5.19 -13.06
C PRO A 160 -15.00 -5.26 -14.25
N SER A 161 -15.33 -4.65 -15.41
CA SER A 161 -14.55 -4.79 -16.66
C SER A 161 -13.16 -4.15 -16.62
N LEU A 162 -12.88 -3.29 -15.66
CA LEU A 162 -11.65 -2.51 -15.50
C LEU A 162 -11.36 -1.56 -16.67
N ALA A 163 -12.38 -1.17 -17.43
CA ALA A 163 -12.21 -0.20 -18.51
C ALA A 163 -11.84 1.18 -17.96
N ILE A 164 -10.68 1.70 -18.35
CA ILE A 164 -10.21 3.03 -17.97
C ILE A 164 -10.84 4.07 -18.90
N GLY A 165 -11.51 5.06 -18.31
CA GLY A 165 -12.14 6.17 -19.00
C GLY A 165 -11.19 7.33 -19.30
N THR A 166 -11.75 8.45 -19.76
CA THR A 166 -10.99 9.68 -20.00
C THR A 166 -10.61 10.38 -18.69
N LYS A 167 -9.43 11.02 -18.66
CA LYS A 167 -8.97 11.81 -17.52
C LYS A 167 -10.01 12.86 -17.10
N ILE A 168 -10.26 12.96 -15.80
CA ILE A 168 -11.11 14.01 -15.21
C ILE A 168 -10.38 15.35 -15.31
N SER A 169 -10.98 16.33 -15.99
CA SER A 169 -10.36 17.64 -16.23
C SER A 169 -10.19 18.51 -14.98
N ALA A 170 -10.93 18.20 -13.91
CA ALA A 170 -10.91 18.93 -12.64
C ALA A 170 -9.66 18.67 -11.79
N VAL A 171 -8.83 17.69 -12.14
CA VAL A 171 -7.62 17.34 -11.39
C VAL A 171 -6.44 17.20 -12.36
N ALA A 172 -5.38 17.94 -12.08
CA ALA A 172 -4.14 17.91 -12.85
C ALA A 172 -2.95 17.49 -11.98
N GLY A 173 -1.87 17.09 -12.66
CA GLY A 173 -0.58 16.84 -12.05
C GLY A 173 -0.46 15.50 -11.32
N TYR A 174 0.66 15.33 -10.63
CA TYR A 174 1.01 14.09 -9.95
C TYR A 174 0.02 13.84 -8.80
N THR A 175 -0.81 12.80 -8.94
CA THR A 175 -2.01 12.64 -8.10
C THR A 175 -1.96 11.33 -7.33
N GLY A 176 -2.15 11.41 -6.01
CA GLY A 176 -1.98 10.29 -5.09
C GLY A 176 -3.28 9.76 -4.52
N ASP A 177 -3.36 9.75 -3.19
CA ASP A 177 -4.49 9.23 -2.44
C ASP A 177 -5.81 9.93 -2.78
N MET A 178 -6.89 9.15 -2.68
CA MET A 178 -8.26 9.60 -2.90
C MET A 178 -9.17 9.05 -1.80
N LEU A 179 -10.27 9.76 -1.52
CA LEU A 179 -11.26 9.34 -0.53
C LEU A 179 -12.66 9.82 -0.93
N LYS A 180 -13.66 8.94 -0.85
CA LYS A 180 -15.07 9.32 -0.98
C LYS A 180 -15.63 9.70 0.39
N ALA A 181 -16.26 10.87 0.50
CA ALA A 181 -17.00 11.28 1.69
C ALA A 181 -18.23 12.11 1.30
N GLY A 182 -19.41 11.67 1.76
CA GLY A 182 -20.69 12.26 1.35
C GLY A 182 -20.87 12.25 -0.17
N SER A 183 -21.26 13.40 -0.73
CA SER A 183 -21.48 13.62 -2.16
C SER A 183 -20.20 13.95 -2.94
N TYR A 184 -19.04 13.95 -2.29
CA TYR A 184 -17.77 14.37 -2.89
C TYR A 184 -16.71 13.28 -2.88
N LEU A 185 -15.77 13.43 -3.79
CA LEU A 185 -14.51 12.72 -3.86
C LEU A 185 -13.40 13.73 -3.58
N PHE A 186 -12.53 13.39 -2.63
CA PHE A 186 -11.37 14.17 -2.27
C PHE A 186 -10.14 13.53 -2.90
N VAL A 187 -9.34 14.34 -3.58
CA VAL A 187 -8.20 13.91 -4.35
C VAL A 187 -6.98 14.72 -3.94
N LEU A 188 -5.86 14.05 -3.67
CA LEU A 188 -4.60 14.70 -3.38
C LEU A 188 -3.78 14.86 -4.66
N SER A 189 -3.63 16.09 -5.14
CA SER A 189 -2.78 16.45 -6.26
C SER A 189 -1.57 17.28 -5.79
N GLN A 190 -0.40 17.02 -6.37
CA GLN A 190 0.80 17.84 -6.15
C GLN A 190 0.61 19.26 -6.65
N THR A 191 -0.11 19.44 -7.75
CA THR A 191 -0.32 20.73 -8.40
C THR A 191 -1.48 21.49 -7.76
N ASP A 192 -2.62 20.82 -7.57
CA ASP A 192 -3.86 21.48 -7.15
C ASP A 192 -4.09 21.44 -5.63
N GLY A 193 -3.28 20.65 -4.90
CA GLY A 193 -3.48 20.35 -3.49
C GLY A 193 -4.62 19.37 -3.27
N ILE A 194 -5.40 19.57 -2.20
CA ILE A 194 -6.62 18.80 -1.98
C ILE A 194 -7.74 19.37 -2.86
N VAL A 195 -8.28 18.55 -3.75
CA VAL A 195 -9.40 18.89 -4.63
C VAL A 195 -10.64 18.08 -4.23
N ALA A 196 -11.78 18.74 -4.05
CA ALA A 196 -13.08 18.10 -3.99
C ALA A 196 -13.76 18.17 -5.36
N ILE A 197 -14.21 17.02 -5.85
CA ILE A 197 -15.05 16.89 -7.05
C ILE A 197 -16.36 16.20 -6.69
N ASN A 198 -17.43 16.51 -7.41
CA ASN A 198 -18.72 15.84 -7.22
C ASN A 198 -18.60 14.34 -7.56
N SER A 199 -19.13 13.48 -6.69
CA SER A 199 -18.99 12.03 -6.85
C SER A 199 -19.78 11.43 -8.02
N SER A 200 -20.79 12.11 -8.54
CA SER A 200 -21.63 11.65 -9.64
C SER A 200 -21.25 12.26 -10.99
N THR A 201 -20.77 13.51 -11.00
CA THR A 201 -20.47 14.24 -12.25
C THR A 201 -18.98 14.48 -12.47
N TYR A 202 -18.14 14.21 -11.47
CA TYR A 202 -16.72 14.57 -11.44
C TYR A 202 -16.42 16.06 -11.65
N ALA A 203 -17.43 16.92 -11.58
CA ALA A 203 -17.27 18.35 -11.68
C ALA A 203 -16.48 18.88 -10.48
N TRP A 204 -15.56 19.79 -10.75
CA TRP A 204 -14.84 20.52 -9.71
C TRP A 204 -15.79 21.22 -8.74
N ALA A 205 -15.53 21.09 -7.44
CA ALA A 205 -16.28 21.79 -6.40
C ALA A 205 -15.43 22.82 -5.65
N LYS A 206 -14.24 22.42 -5.16
CA LYS A 206 -13.38 23.30 -4.34
C LYS A 206 -11.96 22.76 -4.18
N ASN A 207 -10.97 23.65 -4.01
CA ASN A 207 -9.62 23.29 -3.55
C ASN A 207 -9.40 23.75 -2.09
N PHE A 208 -8.55 23.03 -1.35
CA PHE A 208 -8.28 23.29 0.08
C PHE A 208 -6.81 23.59 0.39
N GLY A 209 -6.03 23.85 -0.66
CA GLY A 209 -4.60 24.13 -0.59
C GLY A 209 -3.74 22.86 -0.55
N PRO A 210 -2.41 23.02 -0.45
CA PRO A 210 -1.47 21.91 -0.48
C PRO A 210 -1.60 21.03 0.77
N ALA A 211 -1.29 19.75 0.59
CA ALA A 211 -1.22 18.76 1.66
C ALA A 211 -0.06 17.79 1.43
N ASN A 212 0.40 17.18 2.53
CA ASN A 212 1.53 16.28 2.59
C ASN A 212 1.10 14.84 2.90
N LEU A 213 0.15 14.64 3.84
CA LEU A 213 -0.49 13.35 4.10
C LEU A 213 -2.00 13.48 3.91
N ALA A 214 -2.61 12.59 3.14
CA ALA A 214 -4.05 12.56 2.93
C ALA A 214 -4.47 11.15 2.47
N PHE A 215 -5.64 10.61 2.77
CA PHE A 215 -6.72 11.14 3.60
C PHE A 215 -7.07 10.13 4.69
N ALA A 216 -7.59 10.62 5.82
CA ALA A 216 -8.30 9.80 6.79
C ALA A 216 -9.76 10.27 6.92
N LEU A 217 -10.71 9.33 6.98
CA LEU A 217 -12.11 9.64 7.22
C LEU A 217 -12.39 9.57 8.73
N GLY A 218 -12.57 10.72 9.36
CA GLY A 218 -12.86 10.77 10.80
C GLY A 218 -14.23 10.17 11.13
N LYS A 219 -14.39 9.70 12.37
CA LYS A 219 -15.67 9.22 12.89
C LYS A 219 -16.76 10.30 12.88
N ASP A 220 -16.37 11.57 12.90
CA ASP A 220 -17.24 12.73 12.75
C ASP A 220 -17.67 12.99 11.28
N GLY A 221 -17.28 12.11 10.35
CA GLY A 221 -17.57 12.21 8.93
C GLY A 221 -16.66 13.20 8.18
N ALA A 222 -15.74 13.88 8.85
CA ALA A 222 -14.85 14.83 8.21
C ALA A 222 -13.66 14.16 7.53
N VAL A 223 -13.14 14.81 6.50
CA VAL A 223 -11.94 14.40 5.80
C VAL A 223 -10.73 15.08 6.43
N TYR A 224 -9.75 14.28 6.83
CA TYR A 224 -8.52 14.75 7.44
C TYR A 224 -7.32 14.58 6.52
N ALA A 225 -6.47 15.59 6.52
CA ALA A 225 -5.20 15.63 5.81
C ALA A 225 -4.21 16.49 6.61
N THR A 226 -2.93 16.48 6.28
CA THR A 226 -1.96 17.40 6.87
C THR A 226 -1.35 18.29 5.80
N ASN A 227 -0.99 19.51 6.14
CA ASN A 227 0.00 20.28 5.37
C ASN A 227 1.35 20.22 6.11
N ALA A 228 2.26 21.16 5.85
CA ALA A 228 3.60 21.16 6.45
C ALA A 228 3.63 21.21 7.99
N ASP A 229 2.59 21.72 8.65
CA ASP A 229 2.61 21.97 10.10
C ASP A 229 1.24 21.92 10.79
N SER A 230 0.19 21.51 10.08
CA SER A 230 -1.18 21.56 10.55
C SER A 230 -1.98 20.34 10.10
N LEU A 231 -2.89 19.87 10.97
CA LEU A 231 -3.95 18.94 10.64
C LEU A 231 -5.12 19.72 10.06
N ILE A 232 -5.44 19.44 8.81
CA ILE A 232 -6.57 20.00 8.06
C ILE A 232 -7.78 19.09 8.29
N ARG A 233 -8.91 19.71 8.60
CA ARG A 233 -10.22 19.05 8.66
C ARG A 233 -11.15 19.70 7.65
N ILE A 234 -11.82 18.89 6.85
CA ILE A 234 -12.80 19.32 5.86
C ILE A 234 -14.13 18.62 6.14
N ASP A 235 -15.17 19.40 6.36
CA ASP A 235 -16.53 18.87 6.46
C ASP A 235 -17.10 18.64 5.05
N PRO A 236 -17.40 17.39 4.64
CA PRO A 236 -17.89 17.10 3.29
C PRO A 236 -19.32 17.60 3.03
N ALA A 237 -20.12 17.91 4.05
CA ALA A 237 -21.47 18.45 3.86
C ALA A 237 -21.44 19.95 3.49
N THR A 238 -20.51 20.70 4.07
CA THR A 238 -20.41 22.16 3.91
C THR A 238 -19.21 22.61 3.07
N LEU A 239 -18.25 21.71 2.82
CA LEU A 239 -16.92 22.03 2.31
C LEU A 239 -16.20 23.11 3.16
N GLY A 240 -16.53 23.15 4.45
CA GLY A 240 -15.88 23.99 5.45
C GLY A 240 -14.52 23.43 5.82
N ARG A 241 -13.51 24.30 5.90
CA ARG A 241 -12.11 23.93 6.18
C ARG A 241 -11.67 24.54 7.51
N THR A 242 -11.12 23.72 8.39
CA THR A 242 -10.38 24.19 9.58
C THR A 242 -8.97 23.60 9.59
N ALA A 243 -8.09 24.23 10.36
CA ALA A 243 -6.71 23.81 10.54
C ALA A 243 -6.35 23.86 12.02
N LEU A 244 -5.72 22.80 12.51
CA LEU A 244 -5.14 22.71 13.85
C LEU A 244 -3.63 22.59 13.73
N LYS A 245 -2.89 23.48 14.39
CA LYS A 245 -1.42 23.44 14.40
C LYS A 245 -0.92 22.13 15.03
N LEU A 246 -0.01 21.45 14.34
CA LEU A 246 0.71 20.29 14.84
C LEU A 246 1.98 20.73 15.61
N PRO A 247 2.39 19.99 16.65
CA PRO A 247 3.63 20.28 17.39
C PRO A 247 4.90 19.77 16.65
N PHE A 248 4.75 19.33 15.40
CA PHE A 248 5.82 18.83 14.55
C PHE A 248 5.57 19.24 13.09
N SER A 249 6.64 19.26 12.31
CA SER A 249 6.52 19.40 10.86
C SER A 249 6.16 18.06 10.21
N VAL A 250 5.41 18.14 9.13
CA VAL A 250 5.09 16.99 8.28
C VAL A 250 5.81 17.19 6.95
N PRO A 251 6.73 16.30 6.56
CA PRO A 251 7.44 16.43 5.29
C PRO A 251 6.52 16.18 4.09
N SER A 252 6.81 16.83 2.97
CA SER A 252 6.19 16.52 1.69
C SER A 252 6.56 15.12 1.22
N LEU A 253 5.59 14.39 0.66
CA LEU A 253 5.77 13.04 0.11
C LEU A 253 6.00 13.03 -1.40
N TRP A 254 6.05 14.19 -2.04
CA TRP A 254 6.20 14.28 -3.49
C TRP A 254 7.62 13.96 -3.96
N GLY A 255 7.73 13.32 -5.14
CA GLY A 255 9.01 12.92 -5.78
C GLY A 255 9.16 11.40 -5.95
N ALA A 256 8.69 10.62 -4.98
CA ALA A 256 8.49 9.18 -5.08
C ALA A 256 7.22 8.85 -4.30
N TRP A 257 6.07 8.86 -4.99
CA TRP A 257 4.78 8.75 -4.32
C TRP A 257 4.64 7.43 -3.55
N ARG A 258 4.07 7.53 -2.35
CA ARG A 258 3.71 6.43 -1.45
C ARG A 258 2.39 6.77 -0.74
N HIS A 259 1.63 5.74 -0.35
CA HIS A 259 0.41 5.92 0.43
C HIS A 259 0.66 6.70 1.72
N ALA A 260 -0.27 7.60 2.07
CA ALA A 260 -0.10 8.51 3.18
C ALA A 260 -0.10 7.83 4.55
N ALA A 261 0.71 8.40 5.45
CA ALA A 261 0.89 7.92 6.81
C ALA A 261 -0.13 8.54 7.81
N ILE A 262 -1.41 8.46 7.46
CA ILE A 262 -2.53 8.99 8.23
C ILE A 262 -3.72 8.02 8.18
N THR A 263 -4.33 7.74 9.33
CA THR A 263 -5.50 6.85 9.42
C THR A 263 -6.41 7.27 10.58
N SER A 264 -7.61 6.71 10.69
CA SER A 264 -8.59 7.08 11.72
C SER A 264 -9.26 5.85 12.32
N SER A 265 -9.67 5.99 13.58
CA SER A 265 -10.49 4.95 14.24
C SER A 265 -11.95 5.07 13.78
N THR A 266 -12.59 3.92 13.56
CA THR A 266 -14.05 3.85 13.38
C THR A 266 -14.78 3.67 14.72
N GLN A 267 -14.07 3.27 15.78
CA GLN A 267 -14.62 3.07 17.11
C GLN A 267 -14.52 4.35 17.95
N GLU A 268 -13.34 4.96 17.98
CA GLU A 268 -13.04 6.17 18.74
C GLU A 268 -13.03 7.42 17.84
N SER A 269 -13.29 8.60 18.39
CA SER A 269 -13.19 9.86 17.65
C SER A 269 -11.73 10.32 17.52
N THR A 270 -10.91 9.56 16.80
CA THR A 270 -9.45 9.81 16.72
C THR A 270 -8.86 9.68 15.32
N VAL A 271 -7.84 10.50 15.05
CA VAL A 271 -6.97 10.44 13.86
C VAL A 271 -5.53 10.19 14.30
N TYR A 272 -4.87 9.24 13.64
CA TYR A 272 -3.48 8.86 13.89
C TYR A 272 -2.59 9.38 12.77
N ILE A 273 -1.44 9.95 13.14
CA ILE A 273 -0.51 10.61 12.22
C ILE A 273 0.89 10.12 12.52
N VAL A 274 1.54 9.47 11.55
CA VAL A 274 2.96 9.12 11.66
C VAL A 274 3.80 10.38 11.45
N ARG A 275 4.72 10.65 12.36
CA ARG A 275 5.69 11.74 12.25
C ARG A 275 6.94 11.27 11.51
N ASN A 276 6.90 11.32 10.19
CA ASN A 276 8.07 11.03 9.34
C ASN A 276 9.14 12.13 9.39
N ASN A 277 10.38 11.79 9.03
CA ASN A 277 11.51 12.71 9.00
C ASN A 277 12.03 12.87 7.56
N GLY A 278 11.35 13.69 6.76
CA GLY A 278 11.62 13.77 5.32
C GLY A 278 11.31 12.44 4.61
N PHE A 279 12.23 12.00 3.76
CA PHE A 279 12.19 10.66 3.15
C PHE A 279 12.55 9.55 4.13
N ALA A 280 13.24 9.87 5.23
CA ALA A 280 13.51 8.91 6.28
C ALA A 280 12.26 8.60 7.11
N GLY A 281 12.15 7.33 7.50
CA GLY A 281 11.17 6.83 8.44
C GLY A 281 11.28 7.54 9.79
N GLY A 282 10.12 7.93 10.32
CA GLY A 282 10.01 8.44 11.68
C GLY A 282 10.04 7.34 12.74
N THR A 283 9.96 7.76 14.01
CA THR A 283 9.86 6.85 15.16
C THR A 283 8.66 7.12 16.06
N GLN A 284 7.83 8.11 15.70
CA GLN A 284 6.71 8.57 16.53
C GLN A 284 5.41 8.57 15.74
N LEU A 285 4.33 8.19 16.41
CA LEU A 285 2.96 8.33 15.93
C LEU A 285 2.17 9.13 16.95
N TYR A 286 1.46 10.15 16.45
CA TYR A 286 0.60 11.03 17.25
C TYR A 286 -0.86 10.64 17.07
N ARG A 287 -1.66 10.85 18.11
CA ARG A 287 -3.11 10.61 18.10
C ARG A 287 -3.84 11.90 18.43
N TYR A 288 -4.55 12.43 17.45
CA TYR A 288 -5.49 13.51 17.67
C TYR A 288 -6.85 12.95 18.09
N VAL A 289 -7.33 13.30 19.28
CA VAL A 289 -8.72 13.12 19.69
C VAL A 289 -9.52 14.31 19.15
N ILE A 290 -10.53 14.04 18.31
CA ILE A 290 -11.29 15.07 17.60
C ILE A 290 -11.91 16.06 18.58
N GLY A 291 -11.63 17.35 18.38
CA GLY A 291 -12.05 18.44 19.28
C GLY A 291 -11.10 18.71 20.45
N ASN A 292 -10.10 17.87 20.69
CA ASN A 292 -9.16 18.01 21.82
C ASN A 292 -7.71 18.16 21.33
N ALA A 293 -7.27 19.41 21.12
CA ALA A 293 -5.91 19.71 20.67
C ALA A 293 -4.82 19.23 21.65
N ALA A 294 -5.11 19.15 22.95
CA ALA A 294 -4.14 18.72 23.97
C ALA A 294 -3.70 17.25 23.80
N SER A 295 -4.49 16.44 23.08
CA SER A 295 -4.14 15.05 22.74
C SER A 295 -2.86 14.91 21.88
N LEU A 296 -2.41 15.99 21.25
CA LEU A 296 -1.22 16.01 20.41
C LEU A 296 0.06 16.42 21.14
N THR A 297 -0.01 16.78 22.43
CA THR A 297 1.14 17.33 23.18
C THR A 297 2.30 16.34 23.29
N THR A 298 2.02 15.04 23.31
CA THR A 298 3.02 13.98 23.33
C THR A 298 2.71 12.93 22.24
N PRO A 299 3.72 12.22 21.72
CA PRO A 299 3.50 11.05 20.89
C PRO A 299 2.59 10.03 21.60
N PHE A 300 1.69 9.41 20.85
CA PHE A 300 0.86 8.31 21.35
C PHE A 300 1.65 6.99 21.37
N ILE A 301 2.47 6.77 20.34
CA ILE A 301 3.40 5.63 20.24
C ILE A 301 4.79 6.17 19.90
N THR A 302 5.80 5.66 20.60
CA THR A 302 7.21 5.77 20.19
C THR A 302 7.72 4.35 19.91
N LEU A 303 8.30 4.16 18.73
CA LEU A 303 8.84 2.87 18.31
C LEU A 303 10.01 2.44 19.20
N PRO A 304 10.24 1.13 19.39
CA PRO A 304 11.45 0.64 20.03
C PRO A 304 12.72 1.09 19.28
N SER A 305 13.85 1.18 20.00
CA SER A 305 15.13 1.59 19.42
C SER A 305 15.52 0.71 18.22
N GLY A 306 16.10 1.34 17.19
CA GLY A 306 16.52 0.66 15.96
C GLY A 306 15.38 0.32 15.01
N GLN A 307 14.17 0.87 15.21
CA GLN A 307 13.04 0.69 14.31
C GLN A 307 12.57 2.03 13.75
N PHE A 308 12.25 2.04 12.45
CA PHE A 308 11.78 3.22 11.73
C PHE A 308 10.55 2.87 10.92
N PHE A 309 9.54 3.74 10.93
CA PHE A 309 8.35 3.57 10.09
C PHE A 309 8.73 3.47 8.60
N TYR A 310 8.03 2.63 7.85
CA TYR A 310 8.20 2.52 6.40
C TYR A 310 6.85 2.56 5.68
N GLY A 311 6.83 3.14 4.48
CA GLY A 311 5.61 3.32 3.69
C GLY A 311 4.59 4.23 4.40
N ALA A 312 3.33 3.81 4.43
CA ALA A 312 2.28 4.42 5.23
C ALA A 312 2.56 4.28 6.74
N GLY A 313 3.35 3.29 7.16
CA GLY A 313 3.86 3.12 8.51
C GLY A 313 2.82 2.69 9.56
N ALA A 314 1.56 3.07 9.41
CA ALA A 314 0.46 2.68 10.30
C ALA A 314 -0.88 2.67 9.57
N ALA A 315 -1.70 1.66 9.85
CA ALA A 315 -3.09 1.61 9.41
C ALA A 315 -4.00 1.03 10.50
N TYR A 316 -5.27 1.47 10.53
CA TYR A 316 -6.24 1.06 11.55
C TYR A 316 -7.01 -0.20 11.13
N ASN A 317 -6.94 -1.22 11.98
CA ASN A 317 -7.69 -2.45 11.87
C ASN A 317 -9.01 -2.32 12.66
N LYS A 318 -10.10 -2.07 11.95
CA LYS A 318 -11.44 -1.85 12.52
C LYS A 318 -12.00 -3.09 13.25
N ASP A 319 -11.65 -4.30 12.81
CA ASP A 319 -12.26 -5.54 13.29
C ASP A 319 -11.77 -5.91 14.70
N LYS A 320 -10.58 -5.44 15.07
CA LYS A 320 -9.94 -5.72 16.37
C LYS A 320 -9.65 -4.49 17.20
N ASN A 321 -9.98 -3.30 16.71
CA ASN A 321 -9.58 -2.02 17.29
C ASN A 321 -8.06 -1.91 17.50
N GLU A 322 -7.29 -2.19 16.44
CA GLU A 322 -5.83 -2.24 16.50
C GLU A 322 -5.20 -1.26 15.53
N LEU A 323 -3.99 -0.79 15.87
CA LEU A 323 -3.09 -0.16 14.92
C LEU A 323 -2.06 -1.19 14.48
N VAL A 324 -1.98 -1.41 13.17
CA VAL A 324 -0.94 -2.25 12.56
C VAL A 324 0.13 -1.32 12.01
N LEU A 325 1.34 -1.43 12.55
CA LEU A 325 2.49 -0.59 12.21
C LEU A 325 3.50 -1.41 11.42
N THR A 326 4.13 -0.79 10.42
CA THR A 326 5.17 -1.39 9.59
C THR A 326 6.49 -0.66 9.80
N THR A 327 7.55 -1.39 10.14
CA THR A 327 8.87 -0.80 10.42
C THR A 327 10.00 -1.60 9.78
N ILE A 328 11.15 -0.93 9.59
CA ILE A 328 12.41 -1.54 9.17
C ILE A 328 13.55 -1.16 10.13
N ASN A 329 14.70 -1.84 10.04
CA ASN A 329 15.90 -1.62 10.88
C ASN A 329 16.78 -0.43 10.47
N GLY A 330 16.39 0.38 9.49
CA GLY A 330 17.13 1.58 9.10
C GLY A 330 16.20 2.70 8.63
N ALA A 331 16.65 3.94 8.77
CA ALA A 331 15.79 5.10 8.52
C ALA A 331 15.39 5.26 7.04
N PHE A 332 16.16 4.72 6.10
CA PHE A 332 15.88 4.80 4.66
C PHE A 332 15.70 3.43 4.01
N THR A 333 16.47 2.46 4.49
CA THR A 333 16.56 1.13 3.92
C THR A 333 16.91 0.13 5.01
N GLY A 334 16.54 -1.13 4.82
CA GLY A 334 16.73 -2.19 5.79
C GLY A 334 16.14 -3.51 5.32
N ASP A 335 16.74 -4.61 5.75
CA ASP A 335 16.36 -5.98 5.43
C ASP A 335 15.61 -6.68 6.57
N THR A 336 15.45 -6.00 7.71
CA THR A 336 14.71 -6.54 8.85
C THR A 336 13.43 -5.76 9.02
N ASN A 337 12.33 -6.37 8.61
CA ASN A 337 11.00 -5.78 8.60
C ASN A 337 10.22 -6.26 9.82
N ARG A 338 9.28 -5.45 10.30
CA ARG A 338 8.42 -5.82 11.42
C ARG A 338 7.00 -5.35 11.20
N ILE A 339 6.07 -6.17 11.69
CA ILE A 339 4.68 -5.80 11.93
C ILE A 339 4.54 -5.65 13.44
N LEU A 340 4.13 -4.47 13.91
CA LEU A 340 3.78 -4.26 15.30
C LEU A 340 2.28 -4.02 15.41
N ILE A 341 1.62 -4.73 16.32
CA ILE A 341 0.19 -4.60 16.56
C ILE A 341 -0.01 -3.96 17.92
N TYR A 342 -0.59 -2.77 17.93
CA TYR A 342 -0.90 -2.01 19.13
C TYR A 342 -2.41 -1.96 19.35
N ASP A 343 -2.83 -1.91 20.61
CA ASP A 343 -4.17 -1.48 20.96
C ASP A 343 -4.37 -0.01 20.53
N ALA A 344 -5.40 0.26 19.74
CA ALA A 344 -5.61 1.59 19.16
C ALA A 344 -6.05 2.62 20.22
N THR A 345 -6.63 2.17 21.33
CA THR A 345 -7.13 3.02 22.42
C THR A 345 -6.04 3.30 23.47
N THR A 346 -5.24 2.29 23.82
CA THR A 346 -4.32 2.37 24.96
C THR A 346 -2.84 2.46 24.59
N ALA A 347 -2.47 2.28 23.31
CA ALA A 347 -1.08 2.18 22.85
C ALA A 347 -0.29 1.03 23.51
N VAL A 348 -0.99 0.01 24.05
CA VAL A 348 -0.33 -1.21 24.53
C VAL A 348 0.11 -2.04 23.32
N LEU A 349 1.41 -2.34 23.24
CA LEU A 349 1.97 -3.26 22.25
C LEU A 349 1.49 -4.67 22.54
N LYS A 350 0.71 -5.26 21.62
CA LYS A 350 0.22 -6.64 21.72
C LYS A 350 1.18 -7.63 21.08
N LYS A 351 1.79 -7.25 19.95
CA LYS A 351 2.60 -8.16 19.14
C LYS A 351 3.70 -7.42 18.38
N THR A 352 4.84 -8.07 18.26
CA THR A 352 5.84 -7.78 17.22
C THR A 352 6.12 -9.07 16.46
N LEU A 353 5.89 -9.06 15.14
CA LEU A 353 6.32 -10.10 14.22
C LEU A 353 7.48 -9.55 13.40
N THR A 354 8.58 -10.30 13.30
CA THR A 354 9.78 -9.93 12.55
C THR A 354 9.97 -10.87 11.37
N TYR A 355 10.33 -10.33 10.21
CA TYR A 355 10.64 -11.09 9.01
C TYR A 355 11.77 -10.42 8.22
N THR A 356 12.65 -11.23 7.64
CA THR A 356 13.87 -10.77 6.98
C THR A 356 13.77 -10.86 5.46
N GLY A 357 14.33 -9.87 4.78
CA GLY A 357 14.31 -9.70 3.33
C GLY A 357 14.14 -8.24 2.93
N TRP A 358 14.50 -7.91 1.69
CA TRP A 358 14.38 -6.56 1.14
C TRP A 358 12.96 -6.33 0.60
N TYR A 359 11.98 -6.28 1.52
CA TYR A 359 10.55 -6.23 1.18
C TYR A 359 9.98 -4.81 1.14
N PHE A 360 10.36 -3.96 2.09
CA PHE A 360 9.92 -2.56 2.16
C PHE A 360 8.38 -2.43 2.28
N PRO A 361 7.80 -2.69 3.47
CA PRO A 361 6.35 -2.80 3.65
C PRO A 361 5.65 -1.44 3.40
N ALA A 362 4.97 -1.32 2.26
CA ALA A 362 4.32 -0.10 1.80
C ALA A 362 3.08 0.23 2.63
N MET A 363 2.18 -0.73 2.86
CA MET A 363 0.98 -0.51 3.68
C MET A 363 0.32 -1.81 4.16
N PRO A 364 -0.29 -1.82 5.37
CA PRO A 364 -1.29 -2.83 5.71
C PRO A 364 -2.58 -2.64 4.90
N VAL A 365 -3.26 -3.74 4.58
CA VAL A 365 -4.53 -3.77 3.83
C VAL A 365 -5.52 -4.70 4.54
N PHE A 366 -6.75 -4.21 4.75
CA PHE A 366 -7.80 -4.91 5.51
C PHE A 366 -9.03 -5.20 4.64
N HIS A 367 -9.83 -6.18 5.08
CA HIS A 367 -11.10 -6.56 4.46
C HIS A 367 -12.26 -5.58 4.69
#